data_AF-A0A2T0PT80-F1
#
_entry.id   AF-A0A2T0PT80-F1
#
_cell.length_a   1.000
_cell.length_b   1.000
_cell.length_c   1.000
_cell.angle_alpha   90.00
_cell.angle_beta   90.00
_cell.angle_gamma   90.00
#
_symmetry.space_group_name_H-M   'P 1'
#
loop_
_entity.id
_entity.type
_entity.pdbx_description
1 polymer ?
#
loop_
_entity_poly.entity_id
_entity_poly.type
_entity_poly.pdbx_seq_one_letter_code
_entity_poly.pdbx_strand_id
1 'polypeptide(L)'
;MVRELASGTLPELEATIASLNMTPGWIKRQIPLVWKEMQSQFIPAQWKYVAARELMQQAAKVLGTDLAERRNFVMRNPVPDNDFSILRTIICAYQTVLPGETAMSHRHSSHAMRVMLDSNGAYSIVNGRKHPMDSGDIVLTPGGCWHGHGHEGMEQAFWVDGLDVPLTHLLEPMFYEPHPERWEPVTCEARHSPMRFPWADTVESLKNAPADSTGHFGKTILLDTSLFMPTLTLKVCGWQKGWSSRPYRHTANVVYVVMQGSGSSTIGECKFDWQFGDVIASPGWNRIEHHAGEDSVLCCISDEQLMRWTRYYRHESMQ
;
A
#
# COMPACT_ATOMS: atom_id res chain seq x y z
N MET A 1 1.71 -49.14 7.63
CA MET A 1 2.57 -50.13 8.31
C MET A 1 3.97 -49.54 8.40
N VAL A 2 4.50 -49.35 9.60
CA VAL A 2 5.92 -49.01 9.79
C VAL A 2 6.68 -50.32 9.60
N ARG A 3 7.66 -50.34 8.68
CA ARG A 3 8.56 -51.49 8.51
C ARG A 3 9.63 -51.43 9.60
N GLU A 4 10.10 -52.59 10.07
CA GLU A 4 11.21 -52.63 11.03
C GLU A 4 12.47 -52.01 10.43
N LEU A 5 13.17 -51.20 11.24
CA LEU A 5 14.46 -50.61 10.88
C LEU A 5 15.53 -51.71 10.94
N ALA A 6 16.49 -51.66 10.02
CA ALA A 6 17.62 -52.61 10.00
C ALA A 6 18.49 -52.53 11.27
N SER A 7 18.48 -51.38 11.96
CA SER A 7 19.02 -51.16 13.30
C SER A 7 18.46 -49.85 13.90
N GLY A 8 18.40 -49.78 15.24
CA GLY A 8 17.93 -48.61 15.98
C GLY A 8 16.40 -48.45 16.07
N THR A 9 15.97 -47.36 16.71
CA THR A 9 14.56 -47.00 16.87
C THR A 9 14.18 -45.78 16.02
N LEU A 10 12.89 -45.60 15.73
CA LEU A 10 12.41 -44.41 15.00
C LEU A 10 12.80 -43.10 15.71
N PRO A 11 12.68 -42.95 17.05
CA PRO A 11 13.17 -41.76 17.75
C PRO A 11 14.68 -41.51 17.61
N GLU A 12 15.52 -42.55 17.60
CA GLU A 12 16.97 -42.40 17.39
C GLU A 12 17.28 -41.92 15.96
N LEU A 13 16.56 -42.44 14.97
CA LEU A 13 16.63 -41.97 13.59
C LEU A 13 16.19 -40.51 13.49
N GLU A 14 15.08 -40.13 14.14
CA GLU A 14 14.58 -38.75 14.17
C GLU A 14 15.58 -37.78 14.82
N ALA A 15 16.22 -38.17 15.94
CA ALA A 15 17.27 -37.38 16.58
C ALA A 15 18.52 -37.22 15.70
N THR A 16 18.90 -38.29 14.97
CA THR A 16 20.01 -38.24 14.00
C THR A 16 19.67 -37.33 12.82
N ILE A 17 18.45 -37.35 12.33
CA ILE A 17 18.00 -36.44 11.26
C ILE A 17 17.98 -34.99 11.78
N ALA A 18 17.54 -34.78 13.03
CA ALA A 18 17.55 -33.47 13.67
C ALA A 18 18.97 -32.90 13.83
N SER A 19 19.98 -33.73 14.15
CA SER A 19 21.37 -33.28 14.27
C SER A 19 21.98 -32.82 12.93
N LEU A 20 21.34 -33.18 11.81
CA LEU A 20 21.67 -32.70 10.46
C LEU A 20 20.84 -31.46 10.06
N ASN A 21 20.14 -30.83 11.00
CA ASN A 21 19.20 -29.71 10.76
C ASN A 21 18.05 -30.08 9.83
N MET A 22 17.57 -31.32 9.90
CA MET A 22 16.44 -31.80 9.11
C MET A 22 15.27 -32.20 10.01
N THR A 23 14.05 -32.06 9.51
CA THR A 23 12.85 -32.60 10.15
C THR A 23 12.18 -33.56 9.18
N PRO A 24 12.03 -34.85 9.54
CA PRO A 24 11.35 -35.80 8.67
C PRO A 24 9.92 -35.39 8.34
N GLY A 25 9.49 -35.64 7.11
CA GLY A 25 8.16 -35.24 6.62
C GLY A 25 6.99 -35.95 7.30
N TRP A 26 7.22 -37.07 8.00
CA TRP A 26 6.19 -37.79 8.75
C TRP A 26 5.96 -37.24 10.17
N ILE A 27 6.86 -36.39 10.68
CA ILE A 27 6.65 -35.75 11.97
C ILE A 27 5.47 -34.78 11.83
N LYS A 28 4.44 -35.00 12.64
CA LYS A 28 3.30 -34.09 12.72
C LYS A 28 3.75 -32.74 13.25
N ARG A 29 3.53 -31.70 12.46
CA ARG A 29 3.80 -30.32 12.85
C ARG A 29 2.59 -29.73 13.56
N GLN A 30 2.84 -28.88 14.56
CA GLN A 30 1.78 -28.08 15.19
C GLN A 30 1.12 -27.15 14.18
N ILE A 31 1.92 -26.54 13.30
CA ILE A 31 1.47 -25.73 12.17
C ILE A 31 1.74 -26.51 10.87
N PRO A 32 0.71 -26.86 10.08
CA PRO A 32 0.89 -27.52 8.78
C PRO A 32 1.75 -26.69 7.82
N LEU A 33 2.52 -27.35 6.94
CA LEU A 33 3.28 -26.68 5.86
C LEU A 33 2.39 -26.23 4.70
N VAL A 34 1.21 -26.84 4.57
CA VAL A 34 0.25 -26.59 3.50
C VAL A 34 -1.12 -26.48 4.16
N TRP A 35 -1.83 -25.38 3.86
CA TRP A 35 -3.13 -25.08 4.41
C TRP A 35 -4.24 -25.26 3.37
N LYS A 36 -5.48 -25.43 3.84
CA LYS A 36 -6.66 -25.54 2.97
C LYS A 36 -6.98 -24.21 2.27
N GLU A 37 -6.73 -23.09 2.95
CA GLU A 37 -7.00 -21.74 2.46
C GLU A 37 -5.94 -20.75 2.95
N MET A 38 -5.93 -19.55 2.36
CA MET A 38 -5.03 -18.47 2.74
C MET A 38 -5.29 -18.05 4.19
N GLN A 39 -4.22 -17.90 4.96
CA GLN A 39 -4.26 -17.38 6.32
C GLN A 39 -3.36 -16.15 6.41
N SER A 40 -3.89 -15.04 6.90
CA SER A 40 -3.12 -13.83 7.20
C SER A 40 -3.14 -13.60 8.70
N GLN A 41 -1.99 -13.20 9.25
CA GLN A 41 -1.91 -12.71 10.62
C GLN A 41 -2.40 -11.25 10.72
N PHE A 42 -2.30 -10.48 9.63
CA PHE A 42 -2.80 -9.11 9.53
C PHE A 42 -4.33 -9.10 9.60
N ILE A 43 -4.88 -8.09 10.29
CA ILE A 43 -6.33 -7.93 10.47
C ILE A 43 -6.86 -6.68 9.75
N PRO A 44 -8.16 -6.64 9.43
CA PRO A 44 -8.78 -5.42 8.92
C PRO A 44 -8.63 -4.26 9.93
N ALA A 45 -8.28 -3.07 9.44
CA ALA A 45 -8.05 -1.90 10.29
C ALA A 45 -8.27 -0.59 9.52
N GLN A 46 -8.45 0.52 10.25
CA GLN A 46 -8.69 1.84 9.70
C GLN A 46 -7.87 2.91 10.42
N TRP A 47 -7.40 3.90 9.67
CA TRP A 47 -6.70 5.09 10.17
C TRP A 47 -7.45 6.35 9.76
N LYS A 48 -7.84 7.15 10.76
CA LYS A 48 -8.65 8.37 10.58
C LYS A 48 -7.79 9.56 10.20
N TYR A 49 -8.07 10.16 9.04
CA TYR A 49 -7.26 11.27 8.53
C TYR A 49 -7.38 12.53 9.38
N VAL A 50 -8.59 12.89 9.82
CA VAL A 50 -8.82 14.11 10.62
C VAL A 50 -7.91 14.14 11.86
N ALA A 51 -7.90 13.06 12.63
CA ALA A 51 -7.06 12.95 13.82
C ALA A 51 -5.55 12.95 13.47
N ALA A 52 -5.15 12.25 12.40
CA ALA A 52 -3.76 12.23 11.96
C ALA A 52 -3.29 13.61 11.49
N ARG A 53 -4.12 14.35 10.75
CA ARG A 53 -3.84 15.69 10.24
C ARG A 53 -3.60 16.67 11.39
N GLU A 54 -4.47 16.68 12.38
CA GLU A 54 -4.32 17.54 13.57
C GLU A 54 -3.00 17.27 14.30
N LEU A 55 -2.63 16.00 14.45
CA LEU A 55 -1.38 15.60 15.09
C LEU A 55 -0.15 15.93 14.22
N MET A 56 -0.24 15.79 12.90
CA MET A 56 0.84 16.20 11.98
C MET A 56 1.07 17.72 11.99
N GLN A 57 -0.01 18.51 12.09
CA GLN A 57 0.08 19.97 12.27
C GLN A 57 0.77 20.34 13.58
N GLN A 58 0.55 19.58 14.65
CA GLN A 58 1.26 19.77 15.92
C GLN A 58 2.73 19.36 15.79
N ALA A 59 3.02 18.20 15.19
CA ALA A 59 4.38 17.73 14.97
C ALA A 59 5.22 18.70 14.14
N ALA A 60 4.61 19.33 13.12
CA ALA A 60 5.27 20.31 12.27
C ALA A 60 5.73 21.58 13.01
N LYS A 61 5.16 21.90 14.18
CA LYS A 61 5.59 23.03 15.02
C LYS A 61 6.85 22.74 15.82
N VAL A 62 7.19 21.47 16.03
CA VAL A 62 8.26 21.04 16.95
C VAL A 62 9.38 20.26 16.27
N LEU A 63 9.14 19.73 15.07
CA LEU A 63 10.12 18.96 14.29
C LEU A 63 10.27 19.59 12.91
N GLY A 64 11.42 20.24 12.64
CA GLY A 64 11.80 20.65 11.30
C GLY A 64 12.22 19.45 10.43
N THR A 65 12.21 19.59 9.10
CA THR A 65 12.68 18.55 8.17
C THR A 65 14.19 18.33 8.20
N ASP A 66 14.95 19.21 8.86
CA ASP A 66 16.38 19.04 9.15
C ASP A 66 16.64 17.96 10.22
N LEU A 67 15.66 17.69 11.09
CA LEU A 67 15.75 16.69 12.16
C LEU A 67 15.06 15.36 11.83
N ALA A 68 14.26 15.30 10.76
CA ALA A 68 13.58 14.10 10.29
C ALA A 68 13.66 14.02 8.76
N GLU A 69 14.21 12.93 8.21
CA GLU A 69 14.31 12.72 6.74
C GLU A 69 12.94 12.87 6.05
N ARG A 70 11.88 12.44 6.75
CA ARG A 70 10.46 12.57 6.36
C ARG A 70 9.61 12.80 7.62
N ARG A 71 8.72 13.80 7.60
CA ARG A 71 7.71 14.00 8.67
C ARG A 71 6.47 13.17 8.36
N ASN A 72 6.51 11.89 8.71
CA ASN A 72 5.43 10.94 8.42
C ASN A 72 4.98 10.14 9.66
N PHE A 73 3.74 9.68 9.62
CA PHE A 73 3.13 8.77 10.58
C PHE A 73 2.86 7.45 9.90
N VAL A 74 3.69 6.46 10.20
CA VAL A 74 3.59 5.09 9.66
C VAL A 74 2.33 4.39 10.20
N MET A 75 1.54 3.82 9.29
CA MET A 75 0.30 3.10 9.60
C MET A 75 0.58 1.63 9.88
N ARG A 76 0.88 1.30 11.14
CA ARG A 76 1.13 -0.08 11.56
C ARG A 76 -0.18 -0.84 11.85
N ASN A 77 -0.39 -1.98 11.19
CA ASN A 77 -1.49 -2.91 11.49
C ASN A 77 -1.41 -3.35 12.98
N PRO A 78 -2.53 -3.38 13.72
CA PRO A 78 -2.53 -3.64 15.17
C PRO A 78 -2.39 -5.12 15.54
N VAL A 79 -1.46 -5.82 14.90
CA VAL A 79 -1.08 -7.20 15.24
C VAL A 79 0.17 -7.19 16.13
N PRO A 80 0.38 -8.24 16.94
CA PRO A 80 1.59 -8.36 17.76
C PRO A 80 2.87 -8.26 16.91
N ASP A 81 3.89 -7.63 17.48
CA ASP A 81 5.24 -7.54 16.92
C ASP A 81 5.35 -6.86 15.53
N ASN A 82 4.33 -6.08 15.13
CA ASN A 82 4.36 -5.27 13.92
C ASN A 82 4.55 -3.78 14.23
N ASP A 83 5.66 -3.22 13.76
CA ASP A 83 6.10 -1.84 14.00
C ASP A 83 5.84 -0.91 12.79
N PHE A 84 5.85 -1.43 11.55
CA PHE A 84 5.75 -0.58 10.36
C PHE A 84 4.74 -0.99 9.28
N SER A 85 4.37 -2.26 9.16
CA SER A 85 3.60 -2.72 7.99
C SER A 85 2.10 -2.45 8.14
N ILE A 86 1.43 -1.95 7.10
CA ILE A 86 -0.04 -1.85 7.09
C ILE A 86 -0.68 -3.19 6.71
N LEU A 87 -0.03 -3.92 5.80
CA LEU A 87 -0.36 -5.28 5.36
C LEU A 87 0.94 -6.05 5.09
N ARG A 88 0.85 -7.36 4.86
CA ARG A 88 2.03 -8.26 4.73
C ARG A 88 3.09 -7.79 3.73
N THR A 89 2.68 -7.10 2.66
CA THR A 89 3.53 -6.69 1.54
C THR A 89 3.60 -5.18 1.36
N ILE A 90 2.80 -4.40 2.11
CA ILE A 90 2.59 -2.97 1.89
C ILE A 90 2.80 -2.20 3.20
N ILE A 91 3.50 -1.07 3.11
CA ILE A 91 3.56 -0.02 4.14
C ILE A 91 2.79 1.20 3.62
N CYS A 92 2.08 1.88 4.51
CA CYS A 92 1.51 3.19 4.25
C CYS A 92 1.87 4.17 5.37
N ALA A 93 1.90 5.45 5.03
CA ALA A 93 2.08 6.51 6.00
C ALA A 93 1.29 7.76 5.60
N TYR A 94 0.80 8.52 6.58
CA TYR A 94 0.45 9.91 6.32
C TYR A 94 1.73 10.74 6.36
N GLN A 95 1.91 11.65 5.43
CA GLN A 95 3.10 12.50 5.41
C GLN A 95 2.71 13.96 5.14
N THR A 96 3.55 14.88 5.62
CA THR A 96 3.36 16.31 5.44
C THR A 96 4.66 17.06 5.15
N VAL A 97 4.56 18.20 4.45
CA VAL A 97 5.64 19.16 4.23
C VAL A 97 5.10 20.58 4.42
N LEU A 98 5.85 21.46 5.09
CA LEU A 98 5.51 22.87 5.27
C LEU A 98 5.97 23.71 4.07
N PRO A 99 5.37 24.90 3.87
CA PRO A 99 5.87 25.91 2.93
C PRO A 99 7.38 26.15 3.07
N GLY A 100 8.10 26.09 1.95
CA GLY A 100 9.54 26.31 1.89
C GLY A 100 10.42 25.13 2.34
N GLU A 101 9.83 24.05 2.87
CA GLU A 101 10.61 22.86 3.25
C GLU A 101 11.03 22.04 2.02
N THR A 102 12.20 21.43 2.11
CA THR A 102 12.69 20.44 1.14
C THR A 102 13.21 19.23 1.90
N ALA A 103 12.73 18.06 1.53
CA ALA A 103 13.12 16.78 2.08
C ALA A 103 14.27 16.19 1.25
N MET A 104 15.32 15.69 1.93
CA MET A 104 16.53 15.18 1.27
C MET A 104 16.22 14.07 0.27
N SER A 105 17.03 14.01 -0.77
CA SER A 105 16.91 13.01 -1.82
C SER A 105 17.63 11.72 -1.46
N HIS A 106 17.03 10.59 -1.81
CA HIS A 106 17.63 9.27 -1.69
C HIS A 106 17.07 8.35 -2.77
N ARG A 107 17.59 7.13 -2.85
CA ARG A 107 16.99 6.04 -3.62
C ARG A 107 16.97 4.77 -2.79
N HIS A 108 15.98 3.93 -3.04
CA HIS A 108 15.88 2.61 -2.42
C HIS A 108 15.25 1.61 -3.38
N SER A 109 15.44 0.31 -3.11
CA SER A 109 14.90 -0.76 -3.95
C SER A 109 13.38 -0.73 -4.08
N SER A 110 12.67 -0.33 -3.01
CA SER A 110 11.21 -0.36 -2.96
C SER A 110 10.56 0.67 -3.88
N HIS A 111 9.43 0.29 -4.46
CA HIS A 111 8.55 1.18 -5.21
C HIS A 111 7.68 1.99 -4.24
N ALA A 112 7.36 3.22 -4.63
CA ALA A 112 6.54 4.12 -3.83
C ALA A 112 5.53 4.87 -4.69
N MET A 113 4.40 5.19 -4.10
CA MET A 113 3.37 6.05 -4.67
C MET A 113 2.77 6.96 -3.61
N ARG A 114 2.11 8.03 -4.05
CA ARG A 114 1.52 9.07 -3.20
C ARG A 114 0.13 9.41 -3.67
N VAL A 115 -0.82 9.48 -2.76
CA VAL A 115 -2.16 10.05 -2.97
C VAL A 115 -2.21 11.41 -2.28
N MET A 116 -2.31 12.48 -3.07
CA MET A 116 -2.33 13.83 -2.53
C MET A 116 -3.70 14.16 -1.93
N LEU A 117 -3.74 14.51 -0.64
CA LEU A 117 -4.98 14.86 0.05
C LEU A 117 -5.23 16.37 -0.02
N ASP A 118 -4.38 17.13 0.66
CA ASP A 118 -4.42 18.59 0.70
C ASP A 118 -3.08 19.11 0.20
N SER A 119 -3.02 19.72 -0.98
CA SER A 119 -1.77 20.22 -1.53
C SER A 119 -1.99 21.25 -2.64
N ASN A 120 -1.24 22.34 -2.56
CA ASN A 120 -1.11 23.33 -3.63
C ASN A 120 0.32 23.86 -3.64
N GLY A 121 1.13 23.42 -4.60
CA GLY A 121 2.54 23.81 -4.74
C GLY A 121 3.55 22.86 -4.08
N ALA A 122 3.14 21.66 -3.64
CA ALA A 122 4.11 20.61 -3.32
C ALA A 122 4.62 19.94 -4.61
N TYR A 123 5.82 19.37 -4.57
CA TYR A 123 6.41 18.66 -5.70
C TYR A 123 7.27 17.48 -5.27
N SER A 124 7.45 16.53 -6.18
CA SER A 124 8.45 15.48 -6.08
C SER A 124 9.47 15.64 -7.20
N ILE A 125 10.73 15.39 -6.91
CA ILE A 125 11.77 15.21 -7.93
C ILE A 125 11.98 13.71 -8.10
N VAL A 126 12.03 13.22 -9.34
CA VAL A 126 12.37 11.82 -9.67
C VAL A 126 13.37 11.81 -10.81
N ASN A 127 14.63 11.41 -10.54
CA ASN A 127 15.77 11.49 -11.48
C ASN A 127 15.85 12.87 -12.18
N GLY A 128 15.85 13.92 -11.37
CA GLY A 128 15.92 15.33 -11.79
C GLY A 128 14.65 15.92 -12.43
N ARG A 129 13.62 15.11 -12.69
CA ARG A 129 12.34 15.61 -13.21
C ARG A 129 11.46 16.05 -12.05
N LYS A 130 11.01 17.31 -12.04
CA LYS A 130 10.16 17.88 -11.00
C LYS A 130 8.69 17.75 -11.37
N HIS A 131 7.94 16.96 -10.61
CA HIS A 131 6.52 16.69 -10.79
C HIS A 131 5.71 17.46 -9.75
N PRO A 132 4.71 18.27 -10.18
CA PRO A 132 3.75 18.83 -9.24
C PRO A 132 2.97 17.72 -8.53
N MET A 133 2.61 17.99 -7.27
CA MET A 133 1.83 17.10 -6.41
C MET A 133 0.59 17.87 -5.94
N ASP A 134 -0.38 18.10 -6.83
CA ASP A 134 -1.58 18.87 -6.52
C ASP A 134 -2.65 17.98 -5.83
N SER A 135 -3.59 18.55 -5.08
CA SER A 135 -4.67 17.80 -4.42
C SER A 135 -5.40 16.84 -5.38
N GLY A 136 -5.56 15.58 -4.95
CA GLY A 136 -6.17 14.50 -5.71
C GLY A 136 -5.23 13.81 -6.71
N ASP A 137 -4.03 14.32 -6.94
CA ASP A 137 -3.06 13.65 -7.80
C ASP A 137 -2.57 12.34 -7.19
N ILE A 138 -2.22 11.41 -8.07
CA ILE A 138 -1.45 10.22 -7.73
C ILE A 138 -0.05 10.34 -8.35
N VAL A 139 0.99 10.31 -7.53
CA VAL A 139 2.38 10.54 -7.97
C VAL A 139 3.26 9.34 -7.62
N LEU A 140 4.09 8.92 -8.56
CA LEU A 140 4.88 7.69 -8.48
C LEU A 140 6.36 7.96 -8.23
N THR A 141 7.01 7.01 -7.58
CA THR A 141 8.46 6.93 -7.44
C THR A 141 8.87 5.46 -7.54
N PRO A 142 9.23 5.02 -8.75
CA PRO A 142 9.75 3.67 -8.97
C PRO A 142 11.03 3.42 -8.17
N GLY A 143 11.21 2.18 -7.71
CA GLY A 143 12.42 1.74 -7.02
C GLY A 143 13.70 2.02 -7.82
N GLY A 144 14.77 2.34 -7.12
CA GLY A 144 16.08 2.70 -7.67
C GLY A 144 16.18 4.13 -8.22
N CYS A 145 15.08 4.87 -8.33
CA CYS A 145 15.13 6.27 -8.75
C CYS A 145 15.54 7.19 -7.59
N TRP A 146 16.42 8.16 -7.89
CA TRP A 146 16.67 9.29 -7.00
C TRP A 146 15.40 10.09 -6.84
N HIS A 147 15.03 10.39 -5.60
CA HIS A 147 13.83 11.18 -5.36
C HIS A 147 13.88 12.01 -4.08
N GLY A 148 13.28 13.18 -4.14
CA GLY A 148 13.12 14.13 -3.03
C GLY A 148 11.80 14.89 -3.16
N HIS A 149 11.42 15.62 -2.12
CA HIS A 149 10.16 16.38 -2.09
C HIS A 149 10.42 17.80 -1.64
N GLY A 150 9.57 18.73 -2.05
CA GLY A 150 9.62 20.08 -1.51
C GLY A 150 8.31 20.81 -1.70
N HIS A 151 8.29 22.05 -1.23
CA HIS A 151 7.08 22.85 -1.23
C HIS A 151 7.31 24.32 -1.52
N GLU A 152 6.75 24.78 -2.64
CA GLU A 152 6.80 26.17 -3.10
C GLU A 152 5.47 26.91 -2.87
N GLY A 153 4.50 26.25 -2.23
CA GLY A 153 3.19 26.80 -1.89
C GLY A 153 3.19 27.56 -0.57
N MET A 154 1.99 27.95 -0.13
CA MET A 154 1.77 28.78 1.06
C MET A 154 1.07 28.05 2.22
N GLU A 155 0.45 26.90 1.95
CA GLU A 155 -0.31 26.11 2.92
C GLU A 155 0.33 24.75 3.11
N GLN A 156 0.31 24.19 4.32
CA GLN A 156 0.88 22.87 4.59
C GLN A 156 0.25 21.78 3.71
N ALA A 157 1.09 20.94 3.08
CA ALA A 157 0.65 19.84 2.24
C ALA A 157 0.60 18.50 3.00
N PHE A 158 -0.32 17.63 2.62
CA PHE A 158 -0.60 16.33 3.24
C PHE A 158 -0.91 15.26 2.18
N TRP A 159 -0.38 14.06 2.38
CA TRP A 159 -0.63 12.92 1.49
C TRP A 159 -0.53 11.58 2.20
N VAL A 160 -0.94 10.52 1.49
CA VAL A 160 -0.71 9.13 1.87
C VAL A 160 0.40 8.56 0.99
N ASP A 161 1.47 8.06 1.58
CA ASP A 161 2.46 7.22 0.90
C ASP A 161 2.00 5.75 0.92
N GLY A 162 2.30 5.02 -0.15
CA GLY A 162 2.18 3.56 -0.23
C GLY A 162 3.42 2.95 -0.86
N LEU A 163 4.05 1.99 -0.19
CA LEU A 163 5.29 1.36 -0.64
C LEU A 163 5.27 -0.15 -0.43
N ASP A 164 6.11 -0.87 -1.18
CA ASP A 164 6.32 -2.32 -1.05
C ASP A 164 7.55 -2.70 -0.20
N VAL A 165 7.93 -1.83 0.75
CA VAL A 165 9.04 -2.08 1.68
C VAL A 165 8.92 -3.43 2.40
N PRO A 166 7.76 -3.84 2.96
CA PRO A 166 7.65 -5.15 3.60
C PRO A 166 7.92 -6.30 2.63
N LEU A 167 7.46 -6.21 1.38
CA LEU A 167 7.75 -7.20 0.35
C LEU A 167 9.26 -7.25 0.04
N THR A 168 9.90 -6.10 -0.08
CA THR A 168 11.34 -6.00 -0.31
C THR A 168 12.13 -6.66 0.83
N HIS A 169 11.72 -6.46 2.09
CA HIS A 169 12.32 -7.14 3.24
C HIS A 169 12.11 -8.66 3.18
N LEU A 170 10.90 -9.12 2.83
CA LEU A 170 10.60 -10.55 2.72
C LEU A 170 11.40 -11.27 1.63
N LEU A 171 11.74 -10.55 0.54
CA LEU A 171 12.52 -11.09 -0.57
C LEU A 171 14.03 -10.84 -0.44
N GLU A 172 14.42 -9.97 0.50
CA GLU A 172 15.79 -9.58 0.86
C GLU A 172 16.58 -8.58 -0.05
N PRO A 173 16.13 -8.05 -1.21
CA PRO A 173 16.95 -7.14 -2.02
C PRO A 173 16.82 -5.66 -1.60
N MET A 174 16.87 -5.35 -0.29
CA MET A 174 16.81 -3.96 0.17
C MET A 174 18.16 -3.25 0.00
N PHE A 175 18.19 -2.22 -0.85
CA PHE A 175 19.29 -1.27 -0.99
C PHE A 175 18.76 0.13 -0.70
N TYR A 176 19.58 0.95 -0.04
CA TYR A 176 19.30 2.36 0.24
C TYR A 176 20.58 3.17 -0.01
N GLU A 177 20.43 4.31 -0.65
CA GLU A 177 21.53 5.24 -0.89
C GLU A 177 21.03 6.67 -0.71
N PRO A 178 21.60 7.45 0.24
CA PRO A 178 21.34 8.88 0.32
C PRO A 178 22.03 9.61 -0.84
N HIS A 179 21.42 10.68 -1.35
CA HIS A 179 22.03 11.43 -2.45
C HIS A 179 23.32 12.13 -1.96
N PRO A 180 24.45 12.03 -2.68
CA PRO A 180 25.75 12.55 -2.21
C PRO A 180 25.74 14.07 -1.97
N GLU A 181 24.95 14.79 -2.75
CA GLU A 181 24.76 16.24 -2.61
C GLU A 181 23.53 16.61 -1.76
N ARG A 182 22.94 15.65 -1.04
CA ARG A 182 21.66 15.75 -0.29
C ARG A 182 20.41 15.99 -1.11
N TRP A 183 20.51 16.62 -2.28
CA TRP A 183 19.38 16.94 -3.15
C TRP A 183 19.64 16.52 -4.59
N GLU A 184 18.65 15.91 -5.22
CA GLU A 184 18.65 15.64 -6.66
C GLU A 184 18.42 16.96 -7.41
N PRO A 185 19.29 17.36 -8.35
CA PRO A 185 19.14 18.61 -9.07
C PRO A 185 17.95 18.58 -10.04
N VAL A 186 17.15 19.64 -10.07
CA VAL A 186 16.06 19.77 -11.04
C VAL A 186 16.64 20.03 -12.44
N THR A 187 16.39 19.11 -13.36
CA THR A 187 16.77 19.22 -14.78
C THR A 187 15.62 19.70 -15.65
N CYS A 188 14.36 19.38 -15.28
CA CYS A 188 13.18 19.91 -15.96
C CYS A 188 11.91 19.88 -15.10
N GLU A 189 10.97 20.76 -15.41
CA GLU A 189 9.59 20.73 -14.91
C GLU A 189 8.77 19.71 -15.73
N ALA A 190 8.23 18.70 -15.06
CA ALA A 190 7.53 17.57 -15.66
C ALA A 190 6.03 17.58 -15.32
N ARG A 191 5.31 18.59 -15.83
CA ARG A 191 3.85 18.71 -15.65
C ARG A 191 3.07 17.52 -16.24
N HIS A 192 3.55 16.98 -17.35
CA HIS A 192 3.06 15.74 -17.96
C HIS A 192 4.12 14.65 -17.83
N SER A 193 3.78 13.54 -17.20
CA SER A 193 4.69 12.42 -16.96
C SER A 193 3.92 11.13 -16.72
N PRO A 194 4.44 9.96 -17.14
CA PRO A 194 3.88 8.67 -16.74
C PRO A 194 3.99 8.40 -15.22
N MET A 195 4.73 9.24 -14.48
CA MET A 195 4.85 9.16 -13.02
C MET A 195 3.82 10.02 -12.27
N ARG A 196 2.89 10.68 -12.98
CA ARG A 196 1.85 11.51 -12.38
C ARG A 196 0.52 11.22 -13.06
N PHE A 197 -0.51 10.98 -12.25
CA PHE A 197 -1.90 10.88 -12.68
C PHE A 197 -2.66 12.05 -12.07
N PRO A 198 -2.93 13.11 -12.85
CA PRO A 198 -3.65 14.27 -12.35
C PRO A 198 -5.07 13.91 -11.91
N TRP A 199 -5.58 14.61 -10.90
CA TRP A 199 -6.96 14.42 -10.42
C TRP A 199 -8.00 14.56 -11.54
N ALA A 200 -7.88 15.62 -12.36
CA ALA A 200 -8.83 15.88 -13.45
C ALA A 200 -8.89 14.74 -14.46
N ASP A 201 -7.72 14.20 -14.84
CA ASP A 201 -7.61 13.08 -15.79
C ASP A 201 -8.15 11.78 -15.18
N THR A 202 -7.92 11.58 -13.88
CA THR A 202 -8.44 10.44 -13.11
C THR A 202 -9.97 10.45 -13.07
N VAL A 203 -10.57 11.59 -12.74
CA VAL A 203 -12.03 11.77 -12.70
C VAL A 203 -12.63 11.59 -14.10
N GLU A 204 -12.00 12.15 -15.13
CA GLU A 204 -12.47 11.99 -16.52
C GLU A 204 -12.38 10.54 -16.98
N SER A 205 -11.29 9.84 -16.64
CA SER A 205 -11.13 8.42 -16.94
C SER A 205 -12.19 7.57 -16.23
N LEU A 206 -12.54 7.89 -14.98
CA LEU A 206 -13.61 7.23 -14.23
C LEU A 206 -14.99 7.43 -14.85
N LYS A 207 -15.30 8.64 -15.37
CA LYS A 207 -16.58 8.86 -16.07
C LYS A 207 -16.72 7.92 -17.27
N ASN A 208 -15.62 7.78 -18.02
CA ASN A 208 -15.53 6.97 -19.23
C ASN A 208 -15.27 5.47 -18.97
N ALA A 209 -15.01 5.08 -17.72
CA ALA A 209 -14.79 3.69 -17.35
C ALA A 209 -16.06 2.84 -17.60
N PRO A 210 -15.89 1.59 -18.08
CA PRO A 210 -17.01 0.70 -18.30
C PRO A 210 -17.75 0.41 -16.99
N ALA A 211 -19.05 0.15 -17.12
CA ALA A 211 -19.82 -0.33 -15.97
C ALA A 211 -19.29 -1.69 -15.50
N ASP A 212 -19.23 -1.89 -14.19
CA ASP A 212 -18.86 -3.18 -13.62
C ASP A 212 -20.03 -4.16 -13.68
N SER A 213 -19.94 -5.10 -14.62
CA SER A 213 -20.92 -6.17 -14.79
C SER A 213 -20.91 -7.21 -13.67
N THR A 214 -19.84 -7.28 -12.87
CA THR A 214 -19.73 -8.23 -11.75
C THR A 214 -20.42 -7.70 -10.49
N GLY A 215 -20.43 -6.37 -10.33
CA GLY A 215 -21.00 -5.67 -9.19
C GLY A 215 -20.11 -5.66 -7.94
N HIS A 216 -18.84 -6.07 -8.04
CA HIS A 216 -17.91 -6.14 -6.92
C HIS A 216 -17.09 -4.85 -6.73
N PHE A 217 -16.72 -4.18 -7.81
CA PHE A 217 -15.71 -3.11 -7.80
C PHE A 217 -16.28 -1.74 -8.19
N GLY A 218 -17.45 -1.71 -8.84
CA GLY A 218 -18.01 -0.48 -9.39
C GLY A 218 -17.19 0.02 -10.57
N LYS A 219 -17.35 1.28 -10.98
CA LYS A 219 -16.50 1.82 -12.06
C LYS A 219 -15.06 1.87 -11.55
N THR A 220 -14.15 1.21 -12.26
CA THR A 220 -12.74 1.11 -11.86
C THR A 220 -11.85 1.37 -13.05
N ILE A 221 -10.79 2.17 -12.84
CA ILE A 221 -9.67 2.30 -13.77
C ILE A 221 -8.42 1.69 -13.16
N LEU A 222 -7.59 1.10 -14.01
CA LEU A 222 -6.23 0.68 -13.65
C LEU A 222 -5.28 1.80 -14.04
N LEU A 223 -4.47 2.28 -13.10
CA LEU A 223 -3.35 3.15 -13.42
C LEU A 223 -2.21 2.25 -13.88
N ASP A 224 -1.77 2.40 -15.13
CA ASP A 224 -0.73 1.54 -15.68
C ASP A 224 0.64 1.87 -15.07
N THR A 225 0.98 1.15 -14.02
CA THR A 225 2.26 1.22 -13.32
C THR A 225 3.19 0.07 -13.68
N SER A 226 2.73 -0.87 -14.52
CA SER A 226 3.35 -2.19 -14.70
C SER A 226 4.78 -2.13 -15.23
N LEU A 227 5.10 -1.11 -16.03
CA LEU A 227 6.45 -0.87 -16.55
C LEU A 227 7.45 -0.40 -15.49
N PHE A 228 6.97 0.16 -14.37
CA PHE A 228 7.82 0.87 -13.42
C PHE A 228 7.73 0.32 -11.99
N MET A 229 6.58 -0.23 -11.59
CA MET A 229 6.29 -0.67 -10.23
C MET A 229 5.47 -1.97 -10.25
N PRO A 230 6.07 -3.10 -10.69
CA PRO A 230 5.33 -4.35 -10.96
C PRO A 230 4.75 -5.01 -9.69
N THR A 231 5.22 -4.62 -8.52
CA THR A 231 4.80 -5.16 -7.22
C THR A 231 3.57 -4.45 -6.65
N LEU A 232 3.29 -3.21 -7.07
CA LEU A 232 2.17 -2.40 -6.63
C LEU A 232 1.17 -2.19 -7.77
N THR A 233 -0.04 -2.69 -7.55
CA THR A 233 -1.20 -2.45 -8.41
C THR A 233 -1.97 -1.26 -7.89
N LEU A 234 -2.18 -0.26 -8.75
CA LEU A 234 -2.96 0.92 -8.42
C LEU A 234 -4.24 0.94 -9.25
N LYS A 235 -5.37 0.86 -8.57
CA LYS A 235 -6.69 1.04 -9.18
C LYS A 235 -7.38 2.24 -8.54
N VAL A 236 -8.19 2.96 -9.31
CA VAL A 236 -9.07 3.98 -8.75
C VAL A 236 -10.50 3.57 -9.01
N CYS A 237 -11.32 3.58 -7.96
CA CYS A 237 -12.73 3.23 -8.01
C CYS A 237 -13.58 4.49 -7.85
N GLY A 238 -14.63 4.61 -8.67
CA GLY A 238 -15.64 5.65 -8.58
C GLY A 238 -17.01 5.04 -8.28
N TRP A 239 -17.61 5.46 -7.17
CA TRP A 239 -18.89 4.93 -6.69
C TRP A 239 -19.90 6.05 -6.55
N GLN A 240 -21.10 5.83 -7.09
CA GLN A 240 -22.21 6.77 -6.93
C GLN A 240 -22.85 6.59 -5.56
N LYS A 241 -23.44 7.67 -5.04
CA LYS A 241 -24.26 7.62 -3.82
C LYS A 241 -25.29 6.49 -3.87
N GLY A 242 -25.33 5.69 -2.82
CA GLY A 242 -26.20 4.53 -2.68
C GLY A 242 -25.68 3.25 -3.33
N TRP A 243 -24.58 3.31 -4.09
CA TRP A 243 -23.96 2.11 -4.64
C TRP A 243 -23.48 1.18 -3.51
N SER A 244 -23.70 -0.11 -3.71
CA SER A 244 -23.20 -1.15 -2.80
C SER A 244 -22.59 -2.28 -3.62
N SER A 245 -21.44 -2.79 -3.19
CA SER A 245 -20.81 -3.93 -3.85
C SER A 245 -21.54 -5.22 -3.50
N ARG A 246 -21.53 -6.18 -4.41
CA ARG A 246 -21.78 -7.58 -4.05
C ARG A 246 -20.60 -8.11 -3.24
N PRO A 247 -20.83 -8.93 -2.20
CA PRO A 247 -19.77 -9.53 -1.41
C PRO A 247 -18.75 -10.29 -2.26
N TYR A 248 -17.46 -10.12 -1.95
CA TYR A 248 -16.40 -10.87 -2.61
C TYR A 248 -15.21 -11.09 -1.68
N ARG A 249 -14.29 -11.96 -2.08
CA ARG A 249 -12.94 -12.05 -1.51
C ARG A 249 -11.91 -12.36 -2.59
N HIS A 250 -10.66 -11.98 -2.35
CA HIS A 250 -9.54 -12.33 -3.22
C HIS A 250 -8.24 -12.47 -2.42
N THR A 251 -7.21 -13.09 -2.98
CA THR A 251 -5.93 -13.32 -2.28
C THR A 251 -5.03 -12.09 -2.20
N ALA A 252 -5.32 -11.01 -2.92
CA ALA A 252 -4.55 -9.79 -2.83
C ALA A 252 -4.77 -9.05 -1.50
N ASN A 253 -3.70 -8.49 -0.95
CA ASN A 253 -3.77 -7.48 0.11
C ASN A 253 -4.16 -6.15 -0.53
N VAL A 254 -5.11 -5.42 0.06
CA VAL A 254 -5.60 -4.15 -0.50
C VAL A 254 -5.68 -3.08 0.58
N VAL A 255 -5.12 -1.92 0.30
CA VAL A 255 -5.32 -0.69 1.06
C VAL A 255 -6.20 0.25 0.25
N TYR A 256 -7.24 0.79 0.87
CA TYR A 256 -8.13 1.80 0.28
C TYR A 256 -7.81 3.16 0.88
N VAL A 257 -7.55 4.16 0.03
CA VAL A 257 -7.40 5.57 0.41
C VAL A 257 -8.59 6.35 -0.13
N VAL A 258 -9.37 6.98 0.76
CA VAL A 258 -10.55 7.75 0.35
C VAL A 258 -10.12 9.11 -0.19
N MET A 259 -10.25 9.31 -1.50
CA MET A 259 -9.89 10.57 -2.19
C MET A 259 -11.06 11.56 -2.27
N GLN A 260 -12.29 11.07 -2.18
CA GLN A 260 -13.51 11.89 -2.17
C GLN A 260 -14.66 11.11 -1.53
N GLY A 261 -15.56 11.81 -0.85
CA GLY A 261 -16.84 11.28 -0.39
C GLY A 261 -16.77 10.54 0.96
N SER A 262 -17.83 9.80 1.26
CA SER A 262 -18.00 9.05 2.50
C SER A 262 -18.89 7.82 2.30
N GLY A 263 -18.75 6.85 3.20
CA GLY A 263 -19.47 5.59 3.12
C GLY A 263 -19.04 4.60 4.20
N SER A 264 -19.25 3.32 3.96
CA SER A 264 -18.82 2.26 4.87
C SER A 264 -18.31 1.02 4.13
N SER A 265 -17.42 0.27 4.77
CA SER A 265 -16.92 -1.01 4.26
C SER A 265 -17.05 -2.06 5.35
N THR A 266 -17.51 -3.25 4.99
CA THR A 266 -17.47 -4.43 5.87
C THR A 266 -16.38 -5.36 5.37
N ILE A 267 -15.37 -5.61 6.21
CA ILE A 267 -14.22 -6.46 5.87
C ILE A 267 -14.07 -7.52 6.97
N GLY A 268 -14.27 -8.78 6.61
CA GLY A 268 -14.43 -9.86 7.58
C GLY A 268 -15.61 -9.57 8.51
N GLU A 269 -15.35 -9.50 9.81
CA GLU A 269 -16.34 -9.17 10.84
C GLU A 269 -16.35 -7.67 11.21
N CYS A 270 -15.43 -6.88 10.65
CA CYS A 270 -15.26 -5.48 11.00
C CYS A 270 -16.04 -4.57 10.04
N LYS A 271 -16.71 -3.55 10.59
CA LYS A 271 -17.32 -2.46 9.81
C LYS A 271 -16.54 -1.17 10.04
N PHE A 272 -16.24 -0.47 8.96
CA PHE A 272 -15.51 0.79 8.95
C PHE A 272 -16.34 1.85 8.25
N ASP A 273 -16.79 2.88 8.97
CA ASP A 273 -17.34 4.08 8.36
C ASP A 273 -16.17 4.98 7.96
N TRP A 274 -16.14 5.47 6.73
CA TRP A 274 -15.01 6.19 6.17
C TRP A 274 -15.43 7.48 5.49
N GLN A 275 -14.49 8.43 5.46
CA GLN A 275 -14.64 9.75 4.84
C GLN A 275 -13.31 10.15 4.20
N PHE A 276 -13.31 11.31 3.52
CA PHE A 276 -12.12 11.87 2.88
C PHE A 276 -10.83 11.74 3.71
N GLY A 277 -9.80 11.20 3.07
CA GLY A 277 -8.46 10.97 3.61
C GLY A 277 -8.30 9.68 4.40
N ASP A 278 -9.37 9.06 4.91
CA ASP A 278 -9.27 7.83 5.70
C ASP A 278 -8.60 6.71 4.88
N VAL A 279 -7.82 5.88 5.58
CA VAL A 279 -7.16 4.71 5.01
C VAL A 279 -7.70 3.44 5.65
N ILE A 280 -8.01 2.43 4.85
CA ILE A 280 -8.56 1.14 5.30
C ILE A 280 -7.69 0.01 4.75
N ALA A 281 -7.27 -0.91 5.61
CA ALA A 281 -6.52 -2.10 5.24
C ALA A 281 -7.43 -3.32 5.19
N SER A 282 -7.36 -4.06 4.09
CA SER A 282 -8.02 -5.36 3.88
C SER A 282 -6.97 -6.44 3.61
N PRO A 283 -6.62 -7.25 4.61
CA PRO A 283 -5.78 -8.42 4.38
C PRO A 283 -6.44 -9.39 3.40
N GLY A 284 -5.63 -10.07 2.59
CA GLY A 284 -6.13 -11.03 1.60
C GLY A 284 -7.04 -12.12 2.22
N TRP A 285 -7.96 -12.61 1.40
CA TRP A 285 -8.95 -13.66 1.71
C TRP A 285 -10.06 -13.30 2.72
N ASN A 286 -10.12 -12.06 3.19
CA ASN A 286 -11.29 -11.54 3.90
C ASN A 286 -12.46 -11.31 2.93
N ARG A 287 -13.68 -11.54 3.41
CA ARG A 287 -14.91 -11.09 2.74
C ARG A 287 -14.98 -9.57 2.78
N ILE A 288 -15.29 -8.93 1.66
CA ILE A 288 -15.33 -7.48 1.48
C ILE A 288 -16.69 -7.06 0.93
N GLU A 289 -17.26 -6.02 1.52
CA GLU A 289 -18.39 -5.26 1.00
C GLU A 289 -18.15 -3.76 1.17
N HIS A 290 -18.66 -2.97 0.24
CA HIS A 290 -18.61 -1.53 0.25
C HIS A 290 -20.02 -0.94 0.09
N HIS A 291 -20.25 0.19 0.73
CA HIS A 291 -21.45 1.02 0.56
C HIS A 291 -21.03 2.49 0.47
N ALA A 292 -21.41 3.17 -0.60
CA ALA A 292 -21.15 4.59 -0.80
C ALA A 292 -22.31 5.43 -0.27
N GLY A 293 -22.08 6.20 0.81
CA GLY A 293 -23.06 7.15 1.35
C GLY A 293 -23.16 8.43 0.53
N GLU A 294 -22.08 8.75 -0.19
CA GLU A 294 -21.94 9.88 -1.11
C GLU A 294 -21.20 9.46 -2.39
N ASP A 295 -21.20 10.32 -3.41
CA ASP A 295 -20.36 10.12 -4.59
C ASP A 295 -18.88 10.12 -4.17
N SER A 296 -18.24 8.96 -4.33
CA SER A 296 -16.96 8.64 -3.70
C SER A 296 -15.93 8.20 -4.73
N VAL A 297 -14.68 8.57 -4.47
CA VAL A 297 -13.50 8.12 -5.24
C VAL A 297 -12.48 7.56 -4.27
N LEU A 298 -12.02 6.33 -4.53
CA LEU A 298 -11.04 5.65 -3.69
C LEU A 298 -9.87 5.15 -4.54
N CYS A 299 -8.64 5.38 -4.08
CA CYS A 299 -7.45 4.74 -4.61
C CYS A 299 -7.21 3.42 -3.87
N CYS A 300 -7.11 2.33 -4.62
CA CYS A 300 -6.78 0.99 -4.13
C CYS A 300 -5.31 0.69 -4.43
N ILE A 301 -4.52 0.45 -3.39
CA ILE A 301 -3.12 0.03 -3.46
C ILE A 301 -3.08 -1.46 -3.10
N SER A 302 -2.62 -2.32 -4.01
CA SER A 302 -2.63 -3.76 -3.77
C SER A 302 -1.42 -4.49 -4.37
N ASP A 303 -1.22 -5.74 -3.95
CA ASP A 303 -0.26 -6.67 -4.56
C ASP A 303 -0.89 -7.57 -5.64
N GLU A 304 -2.03 -7.16 -6.20
CA GLU A 304 -2.84 -8.00 -7.11
C GLU A 304 -2.09 -8.46 -8.37
N GLN A 305 -1.41 -7.56 -9.09
CA GLN A 305 -0.65 -7.92 -10.29
C GLN A 305 0.50 -8.87 -9.95
N LEU A 306 1.17 -8.70 -8.81
CA LEU A 306 2.18 -9.64 -8.33
C LEU A 306 1.56 -11.02 -8.09
N MET A 307 0.41 -11.08 -7.40
CA MET A 307 -0.32 -12.34 -7.19
C MET A 307 -0.75 -12.98 -8.51
N ARG A 308 -1.12 -12.20 -9.51
CA ARG A 308 -1.48 -12.70 -10.85
C ARG A 308 -0.25 -13.24 -11.58
N TRP A 309 0.86 -12.51 -11.54
CA TRP A 309 2.12 -12.89 -12.18
C TRP A 309 2.65 -14.22 -11.61
N THR A 310 2.61 -14.40 -10.29
CA THR A 310 2.98 -15.66 -9.62
C THR A 310 1.93 -16.77 -9.72
N ARG A 311 0.76 -16.50 -10.33
CA ARG A 311 -0.40 -17.41 -10.40
C ARG A 311 -1.00 -17.79 -9.03
N TYR A 312 -0.84 -16.92 -8.04
CA TYR A 312 -1.43 -17.05 -6.70
C TYR A 312 -2.74 -16.26 -6.54
N TYR A 313 -3.12 -15.44 -7.52
CA TYR A 313 -4.38 -14.70 -7.48
C TYR A 313 -5.59 -15.64 -7.56
N ARG A 314 -6.48 -15.52 -6.59
CA ARG A 314 -7.81 -16.12 -6.58
C ARG A 314 -8.84 -15.06 -6.24
N HIS A 315 -10.03 -15.19 -6.83
CA HIS A 315 -11.18 -14.34 -6.58
C HIS A 315 -12.42 -15.21 -6.43
N GLU A 316 -13.26 -14.89 -5.46
CA GLU A 316 -14.52 -15.58 -5.19
C GLU A 316 -15.63 -14.56 -4.95
N SER A 317 -16.68 -14.64 -5.78
CA SER A 317 -17.94 -13.97 -5.54
C SER A 317 -18.67 -14.68 -4.40
N MET A 318 -19.11 -13.94 -3.40
CA MET A 318 -19.79 -14.49 -2.24
C MET A 318 -21.29 -14.17 -2.32
N GLN A 319 -22.09 -15.03 -1.68
CA GLN A 319 -23.52 -14.78 -1.49
C GLN A 319 -23.75 -13.83 -0.31
#